data_AF-A0A944U4J7-F1
#
_entry.id   AF-A0A944U4J7-F1
#
_cell.length_a   1.000
_cell.length_b   1.000
_cell.length_c   1.000
_cell.angle_alpha   90.00
_cell.angle_beta   90.00
_cell.angle_gamma   90.00
#
_symmetry.space_group_name_H-M   'P 1'
#
loop_
_entity.id
_entity.type
_entity.pdbx_description
1 polymer ?
#
loop_
_entity_poly.entity_id
_entity_poly.type
_entity_poly.pdbx_seq_one_letter_code
_entity_poly.pdbx_strand_id
1 'polypeptide(L)'
;MKNNPTLLAGLSGLIWGLMGASFSQKVVGAHVWFAVPLGIPIGIAVLRGSRWTYEKPRWVLFSTAIVSTIVAVALFGLCVGLVDAMRDIPNRNGFAVVIQSMLAYVFGLLTMPPFWAFFVLSFANHALLRFLINQTSKVSEKSNHAPAVDH
;
A
#
# COMPACT_ATOMS: atom_id res chain seq x y z
N MET A 1 -23.04 -7.60 3.44
CA MET A 1 -21.72 -7.90 4.04
C MET A 1 -21.20 -6.63 4.72
N LYS A 2 -20.71 -6.69 5.96
CA LYS A 2 -19.98 -5.56 6.57
C LYS A 2 -18.67 -5.40 5.80
N ASN A 3 -18.43 -4.23 5.23
CA ASN A 3 -17.18 -3.94 4.54
C ASN A 3 -16.05 -3.90 5.57
N ASN A 4 -15.10 -4.84 5.50
CA ASN A 4 -13.93 -4.84 6.38
C ASN A 4 -12.80 -4.03 5.70
N PRO A 5 -12.54 -2.78 6.11
CA PRO A 5 -11.55 -1.92 5.45
C PRO A 5 -10.14 -2.49 5.52
N THR A 6 -9.81 -3.27 6.56
CA THR A 6 -8.50 -3.94 6.70
C THR A 6 -8.32 -5.02 5.64
N LEU A 7 -9.34 -5.83 5.39
CA LEU A 7 -9.31 -6.83 4.33
C LEU A 7 -9.15 -6.17 2.96
N LEU A 8 -9.93 -5.12 2.69
CA LEU A 8 -9.84 -4.36 1.44
C LEU A 8 -8.46 -3.73 1.24
N ALA A 9 -7.86 -3.18 2.30
CA ALA A 9 -6.51 -2.64 2.24
C ALA A 9 -5.46 -3.73 2.00
N GLY A 10 -5.62 -4.92 2.61
CA GLY A 10 -4.75 -6.07 2.34
C GLY A 10 -4.85 -6.55 0.88
N LEU A 11 -6.07 -6.70 0.35
CA LEU A 11 -6.30 -7.07 -1.06
C LEU A 11 -5.78 -6.00 -2.03
N SER A 12 -6.01 -4.72 -1.72
CA SER A 12 -5.43 -3.61 -2.47
C SER A 12 -3.91 -3.70 -2.47
N GLY A 13 -3.30 -3.90 -1.31
CA GLY A 13 -1.86 -4.08 -1.17
C GLY A 13 -1.31 -5.25 -1.99
N LEU A 14 -2.03 -6.36 -2.07
CA LEU A 14 -1.68 -7.49 -2.93
C LEU A 14 -1.69 -7.10 -4.42
N ILE A 15 -2.72 -6.36 -4.87
CA ILE A 15 -2.79 -5.83 -6.26
C ILE A 15 -1.60 -4.93 -6.55
N TRP A 16 -1.26 -4.01 -5.63
CA TRP A 16 -0.07 -3.16 -5.76
C TRP A 16 1.22 -3.97 -5.82
N GLY A 17 1.35 -5.02 -5.01
CA GLY A 17 2.48 -5.95 -5.07
C GLY A 17 2.58 -6.66 -6.43
N LEU A 18 1.47 -7.16 -6.96
CA LEU A 18 1.40 -7.79 -8.29
C LEU A 18 1.80 -6.83 -9.41
N MET A 19 1.33 -5.58 -9.35
CA MET A 19 1.72 -4.53 -10.30
C MET A 19 3.23 -4.25 -10.20
N GLY A 20 3.75 -4.06 -8.98
CA GLY A 20 5.17 -3.83 -8.73
C GLY A 20 6.04 -4.95 -9.31
N ALA A 21 5.70 -6.21 -9.04
CA ALA A 21 6.38 -7.37 -9.62
C ALA A 21 6.29 -7.41 -11.15
N SER A 22 5.11 -7.16 -11.71
CA SER A 22 4.88 -7.19 -13.16
C SER A 22 5.74 -6.17 -13.93
N PHE A 23 5.90 -4.96 -13.38
CA PHE A 23 6.73 -3.91 -13.99
C PHE A 23 8.23 -4.14 -13.81
N SER A 24 8.66 -4.84 -12.76
CA SER A 24 10.09 -4.98 -12.42
C SER A 24 10.69 -6.35 -12.72
N GLN A 25 9.88 -7.38 -13.00
CA GLN A 25 10.36 -8.75 -13.25
C GLN A 25 11.39 -8.85 -14.39
N LYS A 26 11.31 -8.00 -15.42
CA LYS A 26 12.26 -8.02 -16.54
C LYS A 26 13.66 -7.52 -16.16
N VAL A 27 13.73 -6.67 -15.12
CA VAL A 27 14.97 -6.05 -14.66
C VAL A 27 15.54 -6.80 -13.46
N VAL A 28 14.66 -7.16 -12.51
CA VAL A 28 15.03 -7.79 -11.24
C VAL A 28 15.12 -9.32 -11.39
N GLY A 29 14.27 -9.92 -12.23
CA GLY A 29 14.14 -11.37 -12.37
C GLY A 29 12.99 -11.95 -11.54
N ALA A 30 12.82 -13.27 -11.61
CA ALA A 30 11.66 -13.98 -11.04
C ALA A 30 11.54 -13.90 -9.51
N HIS A 31 12.63 -13.59 -8.80
CA HIS A 31 12.60 -13.52 -7.34
C HIS A 31 11.74 -12.36 -6.80
N VAL A 32 11.42 -11.36 -7.63
CA VAL A 32 10.49 -10.27 -7.27
C VAL A 32 9.11 -10.79 -6.85
N TRP A 33 8.69 -11.95 -7.36
CA TRP A 33 7.40 -12.55 -7.04
C TRP A 33 7.28 -12.96 -5.56
N PHE A 34 8.40 -13.20 -4.87
CA PHE A 34 8.40 -13.46 -3.43
C PHE A 34 8.01 -12.24 -2.59
N ALA A 35 8.13 -11.03 -3.13
CA ALA A 35 7.68 -9.81 -2.45
C ALA A 35 6.16 -9.55 -2.61
N VAL A 36 5.47 -10.24 -3.53
CA VAL A 36 4.05 -10.01 -3.80
C VAL A 36 3.15 -10.28 -2.57
N PRO A 37 3.29 -11.41 -1.84
CA PRO A 37 2.48 -11.66 -0.65
C PRO A 37 2.69 -10.59 0.44
N LEU A 38 3.87 -9.96 0.48
CA LEU A 38 4.17 -8.87 1.41
C LEU A 38 3.43 -7.57 1.05
N GLY A 39 2.82 -7.49 -0.13
CA GLY A 39 1.87 -6.43 -0.47
C GLY A 39 0.71 -6.34 0.53
N ILE A 40 0.24 -7.47 1.07
CA ILE A 40 -0.86 -7.51 2.05
C ILE A 40 -0.50 -6.72 3.33
N PRO A 41 0.58 -7.07 4.07
CA PRO A 41 0.96 -6.31 5.26
C PRO A 41 1.34 -4.86 4.94
N ILE A 42 1.93 -4.56 3.77
CA ILE A 42 2.20 -3.18 3.34
C ILE A 42 0.87 -2.39 3.21
N GLY A 43 -0.13 -2.94 2.54
CA GLY A 43 -1.44 -2.29 2.38
C GLY A 43 -2.15 -2.04 3.71
N ILE A 44 -2.09 -3.02 4.63
CA ILE A 44 -2.62 -2.87 5.99
C ILE A 44 -1.86 -1.79 6.76
N ALA A 45 -0.53 -1.75 6.67
CA ALA A 45 0.30 -0.73 7.31
C ALA A 45 -0.02 0.67 6.78
N VAL A 46 -0.17 0.83 5.46
CA VAL A 46 -0.60 2.09 4.84
C VAL A 46 -1.95 2.52 5.38
N LEU A 47 -2.95 1.64 5.41
CA LEU A 47 -4.27 1.95 5.97
C LEU A 47 -4.18 2.44 7.41
N ARG A 48 -3.42 1.73 8.25
CA ARG A 48 -3.29 2.09 9.68
C ARG A 48 -2.58 3.43 9.83
N GLY A 49 -1.50 3.66 9.09
CA GLY A 49 -0.74 4.91 9.12
C GLY A 49 -1.52 6.11 8.59
N SER A 50 -2.40 5.89 7.62
CA SER A 50 -3.22 6.95 7.02
C SER A 50 -4.58 7.14 7.69
N ARG A 51 -4.95 6.31 8.68
CA ARG A 51 -6.33 6.30 9.20
C ARG A 51 -6.80 7.66 9.72
N TRP A 52 -5.91 8.39 10.38
CA TRP A 52 -6.20 9.72 10.95
C TRP A 52 -6.50 10.78 9.87
N THR A 53 -6.04 10.57 8.63
CA THR A 53 -6.21 11.56 7.55
C THR A 53 -7.58 11.46 6.88
N TYR A 54 -8.32 10.38 7.12
CA TYR A 54 -9.65 10.17 6.53
C TYR A 54 -10.75 11.06 7.11
N GLU A 55 -10.51 11.64 8.29
CA GLU A 55 -11.38 12.64 8.90
C GLU A 55 -11.03 14.08 8.47
N LYS A 56 -9.88 14.26 7.82
CA LYS A 56 -9.32 15.58 7.45
C LYS A 56 -9.85 16.07 6.08
N PRO A 57 -9.66 17.36 5.73
CA PRO A 57 -10.02 17.88 4.41
C PRO A 57 -9.29 17.15 3.26
N ARG A 58 -9.86 17.22 2.04
CA ARG A 58 -9.36 16.48 0.86
C ARG A 58 -7.90 16.78 0.51
N TRP A 59 -7.40 17.99 0.80
CA TRP A 59 -6.00 18.34 0.59
C TRP A 59 -5.03 17.50 1.41
N VAL A 60 -5.39 17.15 2.64
CA VAL A 60 -4.57 16.25 3.48
C VAL A 60 -4.53 14.84 2.88
N LEU A 61 -5.63 14.41 2.26
CA LEU A 61 -5.70 13.12 1.57
C LEU A 61 -4.77 13.07 0.36
N PHE A 62 -4.61 14.19 -0.36
CA PHE A 62 -3.67 14.30 -1.47
C PHE A 62 -2.23 14.11 -1.01
N SER A 63 -1.80 14.83 0.03
CA SER A 63 -0.46 14.65 0.63
C SER A 63 -0.28 13.23 1.18
N THR A 64 -1.32 12.67 1.79
CA THR A 64 -1.32 11.28 2.28
C THR A 64 -1.05 10.31 1.14
N ALA A 65 -1.74 10.45 0.01
CA ALA A 65 -1.58 9.57 -1.14
C ALA A 65 -0.15 9.62 -1.71
N ILE A 66 0.46 10.81 -1.77
CA ILE A 66 1.86 10.94 -2.22
C ILE A 66 2.79 10.20 -1.26
N VAL A 67 2.72 10.53 0.03
CA VAL A 67 3.62 9.98 1.05
C VAL A 67 3.43 8.47 1.19
N SER A 68 2.20 7.98 1.23
CA SER A 68 1.90 6.55 1.37
C SER A 68 2.37 5.76 0.15
N THR A 69 2.28 6.33 -1.06
CA THR A 69 2.80 5.68 -2.28
C THR A 69 4.31 5.54 -2.22
N ILE A 70 5.04 6.61 -1.83
CA ILE A 70 6.50 6.57 -1.70
C ILE A 70 6.90 5.52 -0.65
N VAL A 71 6.25 5.52 0.51
CA VAL A 71 6.52 4.55 1.58
C VAL A 71 6.21 3.13 1.14
N ALA A 72 5.07 2.89 0.48
CA ALA A 72 4.70 1.56 0.01
C ALA A 72 5.68 1.02 -1.04
N VAL A 73 6.12 1.87 -1.98
CA VAL A 73 7.13 1.51 -2.99
C VAL A 73 8.49 1.25 -2.36
N ALA A 74 8.89 2.06 -1.37
CA ALA A 74 10.12 1.82 -0.61
C ALA A 74 10.07 0.47 0.13
N LEU A 75 8.97 0.18 0.82
CA LEU A 75 8.78 -1.09 1.52
C LEU A 75 8.78 -2.28 0.56
N PHE A 76 8.16 -2.15 -0.61
CA PHE A 76 8.20 -3.18 -1.65
C PHE A 76 9.64 -3.41 -2.14
N GLY A 77 10.37 -2.35 -2.48
CA GLY A 77 11.77 -2.44 -2.90
C GLY A 77 12.69 -3.01 -1.81
N LEU A 78 12.43 -2.70 -0.54
CA LEU A 78 13.09 -3.31 0.61
C LEU A 78 12.82 -4.81 0.68
N CYS A 79 11.58 -5.25 0.51
CA CYS A 79 11.22 -6.66 0.48
C CYS A 79 11.94 -7.41 -0.65
N VAL A 80 11.96 -6.83 -1.85
CA VAL A 80 12.70 -7.38 -3.00
C VAL A 80 14.20 -7.48 -2.69
N GLY A 81 14.77 -6.44 -2.07
CA GLY A 81 16.18 -6.41 -1.68
C GLY A 81 16.53 -7.45 -0.63
N LEU A 82 15.64 -7.72 0.33
CA LEU A 82 15.81 -8.81 1.31
C LEU A 82 15.83 -10.17 0.63
N VAL A 83 14.88 -10.43 -0.29
CA VAL A 83 14.85 -11.68 -1.05
C VAL A 83 16.12 -11.84 -1.89
N ASP A 84 16.59 -10.77 -2.52
CA ASP A 84 17.80 -10.79 -3.33
C ASP A 84 19.07 -10.96 -2.47
N ALA A 85 19.10 -10.41 -1.26
CA ALA A 85 20.19 -10.59 -0.30
C ALA A 85 20.28 -12.01 0.27
N MET A 86 19.19 -12.79 0.25
CA MET A 86 19.19 -14.21 0.64
C MET A 86 19.83 -15.12 -0.42
N ARG A 87 20.13 -14.60 -1.62
CA ARG A 87 20.79 -15.36 -2.66
C ARG A 87 22.29 -15.43 -2.38
N ASP A 88 22.83 -16.64 -2.43
CA ASP A 88 24.24 -16.89 -2.21
C ASP A 88 25.07 -16.39 -3.40
N ILE A 89 25.63 -15.19 -3.28
CA ILE A 89 26.50 -14.56 -4.27
C ILE A 89 27.79 -14.14 -3.56
N PRO A 90 28.95 -14.70 -3.94
CA PRO A 90 30.21 -14.41 -3.25
C PRO A 90 30.57 -12.92 -3.33
N ASN A 91 31.18 -12.40 -2.27
CA ASN A 91 31.64 -11.01 -2.13
C ASN A 91 30.53 -9.94 -2.20
N ARG A 92 29.26 -10.31 -2.03
CA ARG A 92 28.12 -9.39 -2.07
C ARG A 92 27.78 -8.85 -0.68
N ASN A 93 27.74 -7.53 -0.52
CA ASN A 93 27.27 -6.90 0.71
C ASN A 93 25.72 -6.87 0.73
N GLY A 94 25.10 -7.76 1.52
CA GLY A 94 23.64 -7.87 1.60
C GLY A 94 22.94 -6.57 2.05
N PHE A 95 23.52 -5.79 2.95
CA PHE A 95 22.93 -4.51 3.38
C PHE A 95 22.89 -3.50 2.23
N ALA A 96 23.98 -3.41 1.45
CA ALA A 96 24.04 -2.53 0.30
C ALA A 96 22.98 -2.89 -0.76
N VAL A 97 22.73 -4.19 -0.97
CA VAL A 97 21.71 -4.71 -1.90
C VAL A 97 20.31 -4.28 -1.48
N VAL A 98 19.98 -4.42 -0.19
CA VAL A 98 18.67 -4.05 0.33
C VAL A 98 18.41 -2.55 0.13
N ILE A 99 19.37 -1.71 0.52
CA ILE A 99 19.25 -0.25 0.37
C ILE A 99 19.21 0.14 -1.11
N GLN A 100 20.06 -0.45 -1.95
CA GLN A 100 20.07 -0.19 -3.39
C GLN A 100 18.73 -0.56 -4.04
N SER A 101 18.15 -1.70 -3.68
CA SER A 101 16.83 -2.11 -4.17
C SER A 101 15.75 -1.11 -3.75
N MET A 102 15.66 -0.78 -2.45
CA MET A 102 14.72 0.22 -1.94
C MET A 102 14.82 1.56 -2.68
N LEU A 103 16.04 2.08 -2.83
CA LEU A 103 16.28 3.35 -3.51
C LEU A 103 15.97 3.27 -5.01
N ALA A 104 16.27 2.15 -5.68
CA ALA A 104 15.98 1.98 -7.11
C ALA A 104 14.48 2.03 -7.40
N TYR A 105 13.64 1.42 -6.56
CA TYR A 105 12.19 1.47 -6.70
C TYR A 105 11.64 2.88 -6.45
N VAL A 106 12.12 3.57 -5.42
CA VAL A 106 11.73 4.97 -5.13
C VAL A 106 12.17 5.90 -6.25
N PHE A 107 13.41 5.75 -6.72
CA PHE A 107 13.94 6.54 -7.83
C PHE A 107 13.11 6.31 -9.09
N GLY A 108 12.84 5.05 -9.45
CA GLY A 108 11.98 4.71 -10.58
C GLY A 108 10.61 5.38 -10.50
N LEU A 109 9.94 5.32 -9.35
CA LEU A 109 8.65 6.00 -9.12
C LEU A 109 8.75 7.52 -9.37
N LEU A 110 9.80 8.16 -8.86
CA LEU A 110 9.94 9.62 -8.91
C LEU A 110 10.40 10.13 -10.27
N THR A 111 11.20 9.37 -11.01
CA THR A 111 11.82 9.83 -12.26
C THR A 111 11.15 9.34 -13.53
N MET A 112 10.26 8.33 -13.47
CA MET A 112 9.56 7.81 -14.65
C MET A 112 8.12 8.34 -14.71
N PRO A 113 7.80 9.28 -15.62
CA PRO A 113 6.46 9.90 -15.68
C PRO A 113 5.29 8.91 -15.76
N PRO A 114 5.38 7.76 -16.47
CA PRO A 114 4.29 6.78 -16.46
C PRO A 114 3.92 6.26 -15.07
N PHE A 115 4.88 6.18 -14.13
CA PHE A 115 4.62 5.73 -12.76
C PHE A 115 3.96 6.80 -11.88
N TRP A 116 3.88 8.04 -12.32
CA TRP A 116 3.14 9.08 -11.59
C TRP A 116 1.63 8.81 -11.58
N ALA A 117 1.13 7.98 -12.51
CA ALA A 117 -0.23 7.45 -12.45
C ALA A 117 -0.52 6.72 -11.12
N PHE A 118 0.49 6.16 -10.46
CA PHE A 118 0.34 5.52 -9.15
C PHE A 118 -0.06 6.50 -8.06
N PHE A 119 0.35 7.77 -8.11
CA PHE A 119 -0.12 8.77 -7.15
C PHE A 119 -1.62 9.05 -7.31
N VAL A 120 -2.09 9.12 -8.56
CA VAL A 120 -3.52 9.31 -8.86
C VAL A 120 -4.34 8.10 -8.41
N LEU A 121 -3.87 6.89 -8.72
CA LEU A 121 -4.50 5.63 -8.29
C LEU A 121 -4.50 5.50 -6.76
N SER A 122 -3.41 5.89 -6.10
CA SER A 122 -3.33 5.91 -4.63
C SER A 122 -4.32 6.89 -4.02
N PHE A 123 -4.48 8.08 -4.61
CA PHE A 123 -5.50 9.03 -4.17
C PHE A 123 -6.91 8.46 -4.30
N ALA A 124 -7.23 7.83 -5.44
CA ALA A 124 -8.51 7.18 -5.65
C ALA A 124 -8.75 6.05 -4.63
N ASN A 125 -7.71 5.27 -4.33
CA ASN A 125 -7.77 4.19 -3.33
C ASN A 125 -8.06 4.73 -1.92
N HIS A 126 -7.35 5.79 -1.50
CA HIS A 126 -7.59 6.46 -0.23
C HIS A 126 -8.98 7.12 -0.16
N ALA A 127 -9.45 7.71 -1.26
CA ALA A 127 -10.80 8.29 -1.33
C ALA A 127 -11.90 7.22 -1.19
N LEU A 128 -11.71 6.05 -1.83
CA LEU A 128 -12.60 4.90 -1.69
C LEU A 128 -12.61 4.37 -0.26
N LEU A 129 -11.44 4.17 0.36
CA LEU A 129 -11.35 3.72 1.75
C LEU A 129 -12.04 4.69 2.72
N ARG A 130 -11.81 6.00 2.55
CA ARG A 130 -12.49 7.04 3.32
C ARG A 130 -14.01 6.94 3.18
N PHE A 131 -14.52 6.79 1.95
CA PHE A 131 -15.95 6.64 1.70
C PHE A 131 -16.54 5.43 2.42
N LEU A 132 -15.90 4.27 2.31
CA LEU A 132 -16.37 3.02 2.91
C LEU A 132 -16.34 3.05 4.45
N ILE A 133 -15.31 3.66 5.04
CA ILE A 133 -15.19 3.83 6.49
C ILE A 133 -16.32 4.74 6.99
N ASN A 134 -16.53 5.88 6.34
CA ASN A 134 -17.57 6.84 6.72
C ASN A 134 -18.98 6.26 6.58
N GLN A 135 -19.24 5.40 5.58
CA GLN A 135 -20.51 4.68 5.49
C GLN A 135 -20.71 3.68 6.62
N THR A 136 -19.66 2.93 6.99
CA THR A 136 -19.74 1.92 8.04
C THR A 136 -20.06 2.56 9.40
N SER A 137 -19.45 3.70 9.72
CA SER A 137 -19.73 4.44 10.96
C SER A 137 -21.20 4.90 11.03
N LYS A 138 -21.75 5.45 9.93
CA LYS A 138 -23.15 5.90 9.87
C LYS A 138 -24.16 4.76 10.07
N VAL A 139 -23.88 3.59 9.52
CA VAL A 139 -24.76 2.40 9.70
C VAL A 139 -24.73 1.93 11.16
N SER A 140 -23.55 1.97 11.80
CA SER A 140 -23.41 1.59 13.21
C SER A 140 -24.17 2.54 14.14
N GLU A 141 -24.10 3.86 13.90
CA GLU A 141 -24.85 4.85 14.70
C GLU A 141 -26.36 4.69 14.55
N LYS A 142 -26.86 4.48 13.32
CA LYS A 142 -28.30 4.29 13.07
C LYS A 142 -28.85 3.02 13.75
N SER A 143 -28.05 1.96 13.85
CA SER A 143 -28.41 0.73 14.57
C SER A 143 -28.56 0.94 16.07
N ASN A 144 -27.78 1.84 16.67
CA ASN A 144 -27.78 2.09 18.11
C ASN A 144 -28.90 3.03 18.58
N HIS A 145 -29.59 3.68 17.65
CA HIS A 145 -30.71 4.59 17.91
C HIS A 145 -32.09 4.01 17.50
N ALA A 146 -32.18 2.72 17.21
CA ALA A 146 -33.49 2.07 17.07
C ALA A 146 -34.21 2.15 18.43
N PRO A 147 -35.43 2.74 18.52
CA PRO A 147 -36.15 2.82 19.77
C PRO A 147 -36.40 1.41 20.29
N ALA A 148 -36.12 1.20 21.58
CA ALA A 148 -36.58 0.01 22.28
C ALA A 148 -38.09 -0.05 22.09
N VAL A 149 -38.56 -1.06 21.35
CA VAL A 149 -39.97 -1.36 21.26
C VAL A 149 -40.32 -1.97 22.60
N ASP A 150 -40.81 -1.14 23.52
CA ASP A 150 -41.43 -1.59 24.76
C ASP A 150 -42.67 -2.42 24.38
N HIS A 151 -42.64 -3.71 24.72
CA HIS A 151 -43.75 -4.65 24.58
C HIS A 151 -44.67 -4.61 25.80
#